data_AF-A0A5B8VH82-F1
#
_entry.id   AF-A0A5B8VH82-F1
#
_cell.length_a   1.000
_cell.length_b   1.000
_cell.length_c   1.000
_cell.angle_alpha   90.00
_cell.angle_beta   90.00
_cell.angle_gamma   90.00
#
_symmetry.space_group_name_H-M   'P 1'
#
loop_
_entity.id
_entity.type
_entity.pdbx_description
1 polymer ?
#
loop_
_entity_poly.entity_id
_entity_poly.type
_entity_poly.pdbx_seq_one_letter_code
_entity_poly.pdbx_strand_id
1 'polypeptide(L)'
;MTAQSPNVPFAVRTVSPMHCLLEKMLLLHELYRIPEIPSRYIPGTSRHLYDIVHLYDKLQGEGVKIDWNLLNKLRMHRSRWLGRATTVYRESCHRKLCFIPPFRLLGPLMDDYRRLRKEVIFDPSWEFPVLIGRIQQINASLNGIQWPYLENDRHLALLTKTA
;
A
#
# COMPACT_ATOMS: atom_id res chain seq x y z
N MET A 1 -30.32 -24.26 25.77
CA MET A 1 -30.07 -22.89 26.23
C MET A 1 -29.28 -22.17 25.16
N THR A 2 -29.94 -21.41 24.29
CA THR A 2 -29.29 -20.59 23.27
C THR A 2 -28.86 -19.29 23.94
N ALA A 3 -27.55 -19.11 24.16
CA ALA A 3 -27.01 -17.85 24.62
C ALA A 3 -27.19 -16.81 23.51
N GLN A 4 -28.24 -15.98 23.61
CA GLN A 4 -28.36 -14.78 22.80
C GLN A 4 -27.40 -13.75 23.38
N SER A 5 -26.26 -13.54 22.73
CA SER A 5 -25.41 -12.39 23.03
C SER A 5 -26.25 -11.12 22.85
N PRO A 6 -26.28 -10.20 23.83
CA PRO A 6 -27.00 -8.96 23.70
C PRO A 6 -26.38 -8.14 22.56
N ASN A 7 -27.13 -7.95 21.47
CA ASN A 7 -26.73 -7.14 20.31
C ASN A 7 -26.87 -5.65 20.62
N VAL A 8 -26.16 -5.17 21.64
CA VAL A 8 -26.17 -3.76 22.05
C VAL A 8 -24.99 -3.06 21.36
N PRO A 9 -25.24 -2.04 20.50
CA PRO A 9 -24.18 -1.27 19.89
C PRO A 9 -23.31 -0.60 20.95
N PHE A 10 -22.00 -0.62 20.76
CA PHE A 10 -21.05 0.05 21.64
C PHE A 10 -20.02 0.86 20.84
N ALA A 11 -19.53 1.94 21.44
CA ALA A 11 -18.55 2.80 20.80
C ALA A 11 -17.14 2.19 20.87
N VAL A 12 -16.46 2.13 19.74
CA VAL A 12 -15.06 1.68 19.63
C VAL A 12 -14.18 2.85 19.22
N ARG A 13 -13.12 3.12 19.98
CA ARG A 13 -12.09 4.06 19.55
C ARG A 13 -11.30 3.45 18.41
N THR A 14 -11.29 4.12 17.26
CA THR A 14 -10.61 3.65 16.04
C THR A 14 -9.61 4.68 15.55
N VAL A 15 -8.60 4.20 14.82
CA VAL A 15 -7.65 5.06 14.11
C VAL A 15 -8.36 5.72 12.93
N SER A 16 -7.99 6.97 12.60
CA SER A 16 -8.63 7.69 11.50
C SER A 16 -8.44 6.96 10.15
N PRO A 17 -9.43 7.02 9.23
CA PRO A 17 -9.29 6.40 7.91
C PRO A 17 -8.09 6.92 7.12
N MET A 18 -7.74 8.21 7.26
CA MET A 18 -6.57 8.80 6.63
C MET A 18 -5.26 8.17 7.12
N HIS A 19 -5.13 7.99 8.43
CA HIS A 19 -3.93 7.37 9.00
C HIS A 19 -3.81 5.91 8.54
N CYS A 20 -4.92 5.17 8.55
CA CYS A 20 -4.97 3.78 8.06
C CYS A 20 -4.55 3.67 6.58
N LEU A 21 -5.03 4.58 5.72
CA LEU A 21 -4.67 4.64 4.31
C LEU A 21 -3.16 4.85 4.12
N LEU A 22 -2.60 5.88 4.76
CA LEU A 22 -1.20 6.26 4.59
C LEU A 22 -0.25 5.18 5.14
N GLU A 23 -0.60 4.52 6.23
CA GLU A 23 0.19 3.40 6.75
C GLU A 23 0.24 2.22 5.78
N LYS A 24 -0.89 1.87 5.15
CA LYS A 24 -0.92 0.79 4.14
C LYS A 24 -0.09 1.14 2.93
N MET A 25 -0.18 2.37 2.44
CA MET A 25 0.66 2.84 1.34
C MET A 25 2.15 2.78 1.67
N LEU A 26 2.55 3.21 2.88
CA LEU A 26 3.94 3.14 3.35
C LEU A 26 4.41 1.70 3.49
N LEU A 27 3.59 0.81 4.05
CA LEU A 27 3.91 -0.61 4.21
C LEU A 27 4.21 -1.26 2.86
N LEU A 28 3.35 -1.05 1.86
CA LEU A 28 3.57 -1.58 0.52
C LEU A 28 4.77 -0.94 -0.18
N HIS A 29 4.96 0.37 0.01
CA HIS A 29 6.13 1.08 -0.52
C HIS A 29 7.45 0.50 -0.01
N GLU A 30 7.52 0.21 1.28
CA GLU A 30 8.70 -0.39 1.90
C GLU A 30 8.88 -1.85 1.44
N LEU A 31 7.80 -2.64 1.48
CA LEU A 31 7.81 -4.05 1.10
C LEU A 31 8.29 -4.26 -0.34
N TYR A 32 7.77 -3.51 -1.30
CA TYR A 32 8.08 -3.69 -2.73
C TYR A 32 9.49 -3.27 -3.13
N ARG A 33 10.18 -2.53 -2.26
CA ARG A 33 11.58 -2.11 -2.45
C ARG A 33 12.58 -3.13 -1.94
N ILE A 34 12.13 -4.13 -1.18
CA ILE A 34 12.97 -5.27 -0.82
C ILE A 34 13.29 -6.04 -2.11
N PRO A 35 14.58 -6.21 -2.51
CA PRO A 35 14.95 -6.86 -3.76
C PRO A 35 14.35 -8.25 -3.88
N GLU A 36 14.52 -9.05 -2.82
CA GLU A 36 14.00 -10.40 -2.69
C GLU A 36 13.05 -10.44 -1.50
N ILE A 37 11.75 -10.37 -1.77
CA ILE A 37 10.72 -10.40 -0.72
C ILE A 37 10.54 -11.86 -0.28
N PRO A 38 10.79 -12.20 1.00
CA PRO A 38 10.52 -13.54 1.50
C PRO A 38 9.06 -13.94 1.29
N SER A 39 8.82 -15.18 0.86
CA SER A 39 7.47 -15.70 0.56
C SER A 39 6.49 -15.54 1.72
N ARG A 40 6.98 -15.58 2.97
CA ARG A 40 6.19 -15.34 4.19
C ARG A 40 5.51 -13.96 4.26
N TYR A 41 5.96 -12.97 3.49
CA TYR A 41 5.34 -11.63 3.45
C TYR A 41 4.24 -11.51 2.39
N ILE A 42 4.03 -12.53 1.54
CA ILE A 42 2.97 -12.48 0.52
C ILE A 42 1.57 -12.71 1.11
N PRO A 43 1.34 -13.72 1.99
CA PRO A 43 0.02 -13.99 2.53
C PRO A 43 -0.60 -12.78 3.24
N GLY A 44 -1.79 -12.35 2.81
CA GLY A 44 -2.52 -11.23 3.41
C GLY A 44 -2.14 -9.86 2.84
N THR A 45 -1.09 -9.76 2.04
CA THR A 45 -0.61 -8.48 1.48
C THR A 45 -1.57 -7.92 0.44
N SER A 46 -2.25 -8.77 -0.33
CA SER A 46 -3.23 -8.29 -1.33
C SER A 46 -4.43 -7.56 -0.68
N ARG A 47 -4.75 -7.84 0.59
CA ARG A 47 -5.75 -7.09 1.37
C ARG A 47 -5.36 -5.62 1.50
N HIS A 48 -4.08 -5.30 1.64
CA HIS A 48 -3.64 -3.91 1.73
C HIS A 48 -3.89 -3.14 0.43
N LEU A 49 -3.80 -3.80 -0.73
CA LEU A 49 -4.18 -3.18 -2.01
C LEU A 49 -5.68 -2.88 -2.02
N TYR A 50 -6.51 -3.85 -1.62
CA TYR A 50 -7.97 -3.68 -1.52
C TYR A 50 -8.35 -2.52 -0.58
N ASP A 51 -7.77 -2.51 0.62
CA ASP A 51 -8.03 -1.50 1.64
C ASP A 51 -7.61 -0.10 1.16
N ILE A 52 -6.51 0.04 0.41
CA ILE A 52 -6.06 1.32 -0.15
C ILE A 52 -7.13 1.88 -1.10
N VAL A 53 -7.64 1.07 -2.03
CA VAL A 53 -8.65 1.53 -2.98
C VAL A 53 -9.94 1.92 -2.24
N HIS A 54 -10.41 1.07 -1.32
CA HIS A 54 -11.61 1.36 -0.53
C HIS A 54 -11.50 2.64 0.29
N LEU A 55 -10.41 2.79 1.06
CA LEU A 55 -10.22 3.94 1.92
C LEU A 55 -10.02 5.21 1.08
N TYR A 56 -9.24 5.14 0.01
CA TYR A 56 -9.01 6.28 -0.87
C TYR A 56 -10.31 6.76 -1.53
N ASP A 57 -11.10 5.85 -2.11
CA ASP A 57 -12.36 6.19 -2.78
C ASP A 57 -13.38 6.77 -1.80
N LYS A 58 -13.47 6.20 -0.59
CA LYS A 58 -14.33 6.74 0.47
C LYS A 58 -13.91 8.16 0.87
N LEU A 59 -12.63 8.37 1.16
CA LEU A 59 -12.10 9.68 1.56
C LEU A 59 -12.27 10.72 0.46
N GLN A 60 -12.04 10.36 -0.81
CA GLN A 60 -12.28 11.24 -1.95
C GLN A 60 -13.76 11.58 -2.12
N GLY A 61 -14.66 10.60 -1.94
CA GLY A 61 -16.11 10.84 -1.95
C GLY A 61 -16.58 11.80 -0.85
N GLU A 62 -15.86 11.85 0.27
CA GLU A 62 -16.05 12.80 1.37
C GLU A 62 -15.31 14.14 1.15
N GLY A 63 -14.63 14.32 0.01
CA GLY A 63 -13.85 15.53 -0.30
C GLY A 63 -12.55 15.69 0.49
N VAL A 64 -12.11 14.64 1.18
CA VAL A 64 -10.90 14.65 2.02
C VAL A 64 -9.66 14.54 1.14
N LYS A 65 -8.77 15.52 1.27
CA LYS A 65 -7.46 15.52 0.60
C LYS A 65 -6.43 14.76 1.42
N ILE A 66 -5.41 14.25 0.73
CA ILE A 66 -4.29 13.56 1.35
C ILE A 66 -3.50 14.50 2.26
N ASP A 67 -3.30 14.08 3.51
CA ASP A 67 -2.49 14.81 4.49
C ASP A 67 -1.01 14.42 4.37
N TRP A 68 -0.27 15.24 3.62
CA TRP A 68 1.17 15.07 3.43
C TRP A 68 1.99 15.31 4.71
N ASN A 69 1.48 16.13 5.65
CA ASN A 69 2.14 16.35 6.93
C ASN A 69 2.05 15.11 7.81
N LEU A 70 0.87 14.46 7.84
CA LEU A 70 0.68 13.18 8.51
C LEU A 70 1.56 12.09 7.89
N LEU A 71 1.64 12.00 6.56
CA LEU A 71 2.52 11.05 5.88
C LEU A 71 3.98 11.22 6.33
N ASN A 72 4.47 12.46 6.38
CA ASN A 72 5.83 12.76 6.84
C ASN A 72 6.07 12.35 8.30
N LYS A 73 5.10 12.61 9.19
CA LYS A 73 5.16 12.16 10.59
C LYS A 73 5.22 10.63 10.70
N LEU A 74 4.38 9.92 9.96
CA LEU A 74 4.36 8.45 9.93
C LEU A 74 5.68 7.89 9.42
N ARG A 75 6.22 8.47 8.34
CA ARG A 75 7.52 8.09 7.80
C ARG A 75 8.63 8.26 8.83
N MET A 76 8.68 9.41 9.52
CA MET A 76 9.68 9.67 10.57
C MET A 76 9.55 8.69 11.74
N HIS A 77 8.32 8.42 12.17
CA HIS A 77 8.05 7.46 13.22
C HIS A 77 8.57 6.07 12.83
N ARG A 78 8.17 5.56 11.67
CA ARG A 78 8.59 4.25 11.15
C ARG A 78 10.11 4.14 11.00
N SER A 79 10.78 5.20 10.54
CA SER A 79 12.24 5.22 10.43
C SER A 79 12.97 5.04 11.76
N ARG A 80 12.36 5.45 12.89
CA ARG A 80 12.95 5.31 14.22
C ARG A 80 12.71 3.93 14.83
N TRP A 81 11.57 3.30 14.51
CA TRP A 81 11.13 2.05 15.16
C TRP A 81 11.39 0.77 14.34
N LEU A 82 11.48 0.86 13.02
CA LEU A 82 11.75 -0.29 12.14
C LEU A 82 13.25 -0.36 11.80
N GLY A 83 14.02 -0.97 12.69
CA GLY A 83 15.49 -0.87 12.73
C GLY A 83 16.33 -1.57 11.65
N ARG A 84 15.80 -2.22 10.59
CA ARG A 84 16.66 -2.98 9.62
C ARG A 84 16.24 -3.01 8.13
N ALA A 85 15.36 -2.13 7.64
CA ALA A 85 15.03 -2.06 6.20
C ALA A 85 15.00 -0.64 5.61
N THR A 86 15.45 0.35 6.39
CA THR A 86 15.19 1.77 6.17
C THR A 86 16.45 2.56 5.80
N THR A 87 17.54 1.90 5.41
CA THR A 87 18.76 2.55 4.87
C THR A 87 18.48 3.41 3.63
N VAL A 88 17.28 3.30 3.06
CA VAL A 88 16.74 4.16 2.01
C VAL A 88 16.51 5.61 2.42
N TYR A 89 16.36 5.94 3.70
CA TYR A 89 16.00 7.30 4.12
C TYR A 89 17.20 8.24 4.30
N ARG A 90 18.44 7.77 4.05
CA ARG A 90 19.66 8.57 4.24
C ARG A 90 20.21 9.27 3.00
N GLU A 91 19.63 9.05 1.82
CA GLU A 91 20.11 9.70 0.60
C GLU A 91 18.99 10.50 -0.06
N SER A 92 19.19 11.82 -0.02
CA SER A 92 18.73 12.83 -0.98
C SER A 92 18.04 12.29 -2.23
N CYS A 93 16.77 11.89 -2.11
CA CYS A 93 15.87 11.85 -3.23
C CYS A 93 14.46 12.04 -2.68
N HIS A 94 13.78 13.00 -3.28
CA HIS A 94 12.33 13.10 -3.33
C HIS A 94 11.74 11.85 -4.01
N ARG A 95 11.98 10.64 -3.47
CA ARG A 95 11.38 9.40 -3.95
C ARG A 95 9.91 9.43 -3.53
N LYS A 96 9.10 9.89 -4.48
CA LYS A 96 7.65 9.80 -4.51
C LYS A 96 7.16 8.47 -3.93
N LEU A 97 6.05 8.53 -3.19
CA LEU A 97 5.39 7.35 -2.63
C LEU A 97 5.05 6.39 -3.78
N CYS A 98 5.33 5.10 -3.63
CA CYS A 98 5.06 4.13 -4.69
C CYS A 98 4.69 2.79 -4.09
N PHE A 99 3.45 2.39 -4.26
CA PHE A 99 2.86 1.15 -3.75
C PHE A 99 2.28 0.30 -4.90
N ILE A 100 2.80 0.49 -6.13
CA ILE A 100 2.49 -0.39 -7.25
C ILE A 100 3.32 -1.67 -7.09
N PRO A 101 2.70 -2.87 -7.12
CA PRO A 101 3.46 -4.12 -7.06
C PRO A 101 4.39 -4.28 -8.27
N PRO A 102 5.64 -4.72 -8.08
CA PRO A 102 6.51 -5.06 -9.20
C PRO A 102 5.99 -6.32 -9.92
N PHE A 103 6.30 -6.45 -11.20
CA PHE A 103 5.80 -7.53 -12.07
C PHE A 103 5.96 -8.93 -11.46
N ARG A 104 7.12 -9.21 -10.85
CA ARG A 104 7.43 -10.48 -10.16
C ARG A 104 6.45 -10.87 -9.05
N LEU A 105 5.72 -9.91 -8.48
CA LEU A 105 4.75 -10.15 -7.40
C LEU A 105 3.30 -10.25 -7.89
N LEU A 106 3.00 -9.94 -9.16
CA LEU A 106 1.62 -9.94 -9.65
C LEU A 106 0.97 -11.32 -9.55
N GLY A 107 1.67 -12.38 -9.96
CA GLY A 107 1.19 -13.77 -9.83
C GLY A 107 0.92 -14.14 -8.36
N PRO A 108 1.93 -14.07 -7.47
CA PRO A 108 1.73 -14.39 -6.05
C PRO A 108 0.63 -13.58 -5.36
N LEU A 109 0.51 -12.28 -5.67
CA LEU A 109 -0.53 -11.42 -5.09
C LEU A 109 -1.92 -11.72 -5.66
N MET A 110 -2.02 -12.16 -6.91
CA MET A 110 -3.28 -12.60 -7.50
C MET A 110 -3.81 -13.86 -6.80
N ASP A 111 -2.94 -14.82 -6.53
CA ASP A 111 -3.31 -16.05 -5.83
C ASP A 111 -3.67 -15.77 -4.36
N ASP A 112 -2.92 -14.89 -3.69
CA ASP A 112 -3.29 -14.41 -2.35
C ASP A 112 -4.66 -13.71 -2.35
N TYR A 113 -4.94 -12.86 -3.34
CA TYR A 113 -6.21 -12.14 -3.43
C TYR A 113 -7.40 -13.09 -3.66
N ARG A 114 -7.25 -14.09 -4.53
CA ARG A 114 -8.27 -15.13 -4.76
C ARG A 114 -8.59 -15.91 -3.49
N ARG A 115 -7.57 -16.20 -2.67
CA ARG A 115 -7.76 -16.84 -1.37
C ARG A 115 -8.52 -15.91 -0.41
N LEU A 116 -8.09 -14.66 -0.29
CA LEU A 116 -8.69 -13.70 0.64
C LEU A 116 -10.13 -13.32 0.31
N ARG A 117 -10.53 -13.32 -0.97
CA ARG A 117 -11.93 -13.14 -1.40
C ARG A 117 -12.89 -14.21 -0.88
N LYS A 118 -12.39 -15.39 -0.51
CA LYS A 118 -13.21 -16.47 0.06
C LYS A 118 -13.33 -16.38 1.58
N GLU A 119 -12.42 -15.65 2.23
CA GLU A 119 -12.22 -15.70 3.68
C GLU A 119 -12.52 -14.38 4.38
N VAL A 120 -12.08 -13.25 3.82
CA VAL A 120 -11.98 -11.96 4.53
C VAL A 120 -12.45 -10.76 3.71
N ILE A 121 -12.36 -10.82 2.38
CA ILE A 121 -12.79 -9.72 1.50
C ILE A 121 -14.21 -10.05 1.03
N PHE A 122 -15.19 -9.30 1.53
CA PHE A 122 -16.60 -9.44 1.18
C PHE A 122 -17.04 -8.40 0.16
N ASP A 123 -18.10 -8.71 -0.58
CA ASP A 123 -18.54 -7.88 -1.70
C ASP A 123 -19.06 -6.49 -1.29
N PRO A 124 -18.95 -5.48 -2.18
CA PRO A 124 -18.46 -5.59 -3.56
C PRO A 124 -16.92 -5.66 -3.67
N SER A 125 -16.41 -6.72 -4.29
CA SER A 125 -14.97 -6.91 -4.53
C SER A 125 -14.62 -6.84 -6.02
N TRP A 126 -13.51 -6.16 -6.36
CA TRP A 126 -13.05 -6.08 -7.76
C TRP A 126 -12.32 -7.36 -8.19
N GLU A 127 -12.32 -7.64 -9.49
CA GLU A 127 -11.35 -8.58 -10.05
C GLU A 127 -9.92 -8.05 -9.90
N PHE A 128 -8.95 -8.95 -9.72
CA PHE A 128 -7.57 -8.56 -9.42
C PHE A 128 -6.96 -7.56 -10.43
N PRO A 129 -7.14 -7.72 -11.76
CA PRO A 129 -6.64 -6.73 -12.72
C PRO A 129 -7.25 -5.34 -12.55
N VAL A 130 -8.53 -5.27 -12.19
CA VAL A 130 -9.23 -4.01 -11.93
C VAL A 130 -8.69 -3.36 -10.66
N LEU A 131 -8.47 -4.14 -9.59
CA LEU A 131 -7.85 -3.66 -8.36
C LEU A 131 -6.47 -3.05 -8.62
N ILE A 132 -5.62 -3.73 -9.39
CA ILE A 132 -4.29 -3.22 -9.74
C ILE A 132 -4.39 -1.96 -10.61
N GLY A 133 -5.31 -1.90 -11.56
CA GLY A 133 -5.56 -0.69 -12.35
C GLY A 133 -5.94 0.51 -11.48
N ARG A 134 -6.80 0.31 -10.47
CA ARG A 134 -7.14 1.36 -9.48
C ARG A 134 -5.92 1.79 -8.67
N ILE A 135 -5.11 0.85 -8.19
CA ILE A 135 -3.87 1.15 -7.47
C ILE A 135 -2.92 2.01 -8.31
N GLN A 136 -2.78 1.71 -9.61
CA GLN A 136 -1.97 2.51 -10.53
C GLN A 136 -2.54 3.92 -10.71
N GLN A 137 -3.86 4.06 -10.89
CA GLN A 137 -4.53 5.35 -10.98
C GLN A 137 -4.32 6.21 -9.73
N ILE A 138 -4.47 5.62 -8.54
CA ILE A 138 -4.26 6.31 -7.27
C ILE A 138 -2.80 6.73 -7.14
N ASN A 139 -1.84 5.84 -7.42
CA ASN A 139 -0.44 6.22 -7.32
C ASN A 139 -0.07 7.35 -8.31
N ALA A 140 -0.66 7.32 -9.51
CA ALA A 140 -0.51 8.37 -10.51
C ALA A 140 -1.12 9.71 -10.05
N SER A 141 -2.30 9.72 -9.40
CA SER A 141 -2.90 10.96 -8.90
C SER A 141 -2.07 11.62 -7.80
N LEU A 142 -1.35 10.83 -7.00
CA LEU A 142 -0.54 11.32 -5.89
C LEU A 142 0.83 11.85 -6.32
N ASN A 143 1.46 11.18 -7.28
CA ASN A 143 2.88 11.37 -7.57
C ASN A 143 3.18 11.62 -9.06
N GLY A 144 2.19 11.47 -9.94
CA GLY A 144 2.38 11.43 -11.39
C GLY A 144 3.18 10.21 -11.86
N ILE A 145 3.28 9.14 -11.06
CA ILE A 145 4.01 7.92 -11.41
C ILE A 145 3.04 6.88 -11.98
N GLN A 146 3.36 6.35 -13.16
CA GLN A 146 2.64 5.25 -13.80
C GLN A 146 3.57 4.05 -14.06
N TRP A 147 3.00 2.85 -14.08
CA TRP A 147 3.68 1.68 -14.64
C TRP A 147 3.90 1.91 -16.16
N PRO A 148 5.09 1.68 -16.77
CA PRO A 148 6.30 1.01 -16.28
C PRO A 148 7.50 1.97 -16.02
N TYR A 149 7.29 3.22 -15.56
CA TYR A 149 8.40 4.15 -15.27
C TYR A 149 9.47 3.59 -14.30
N LEU A 150 9.13 2.54 -13.55
CA LEU A 150 10.00 1.84 -12.59
C LEU A 150 11.11 0.97 -13.24
N GLU A 151 10.99 0.60 -14.53
CA GLU A 151 12.03 -0.18 -15.23
C GLU A 151 13.18 0.71 -15.73
N ASN A 152 12.89 1.96 -16.11
CA ASN A 152 13.86 2.88 -16.70
C ASN A 152 14.80 3.55 -15.66
N ASP A 153 14.38 3.70 -14.41
CA ASP A 153 15.21 4.31 -13.35
C ASP A 153 16.39 3.42 -12.92
N ARG A 154 16.36 2.10 -13.21
CA ARG A 154 17.54 1.24 -13.01
C ARG A 154 18.61 1.44 -14.08
N HIS A 155 18.25 1.98 -15.25
CA HIS A 155 19.18 2.27 -16.34
C HIS A 155 19.77 3.69 -16.27
N LEU A 156 19.05 4.67 -15.73
CA LEU A 156 19.58 6.04 -15.57
C LEU A 156 20.66 6.16 -14.48
N ALA A 157 20.68 5.25 -13.50
CA ALA A 157 21.75 5.16 -12.50
C ALA A 157 23.05 4.52 -13.04
N LEU A 158 23.00 3.84 -14.18
CA LEU A 158 24.17 3.26 -14.85
C LEU A 158 24.81 4.22 -15.87
N LEU A 159 24.06 5.21 -16.36
CA LEU A 159 24.53 6.19 -17.35
C LEU A 159 25.10 7.48 -16.74
N THR A 160 25.08 7.63 -15.41
CA THR A 160 25.70 8.77 -14.70
C THR A 160 26.99 8.42 -13.97
N LYS A 161 27.51 7.19 -14.15
CA LYS A 161 28.84 6.76 -13.67
C LYS A 161 29.89 6.65 -14.78
N THR A 162 29.68 7.33 -15.90
CA THR A 162 30.71 7.54 -16.93
C THR A 162 30.73 9.01 -17.32
N ALA A 163 31.44 9.79 -16.51
CA ALA A 163 32.07 11.05 -16.88
C ALA A 163 33.25 11.26 -15.93
#